data_AF-A0A972C3S0-F1
#
_entry.id   AF-A0A972C3S0-F1
#
_cell.length_a   1.000
_cell.length_b   1.000
_cell.length_c   1.000
_cell.angle_alpha   90.00
_cell.angle_beta   90.00
_cell.angle_gamma   90.00
#
_symmetry.space_group_name_H-M   'P 1'
#
loop_
_entity.id
_entity.type
_entity.pdbx_description
1 polymer ?
#
loop_
_entity_poly.entity_id
_entity_poly.type
_entity_poly.pdbx_seq_one_letter_code
_entity_poly.pdbx_strand_id
1 'polypeptide(L)'
;MKKTRFSLAAAGLVVAMGLAGQAQASWFSSSSNYTKTQYPIVLSHGMLGWDSMLGIDYWYGIPQALRKDGATVYITQVSQLDTSEARGEQLLEQVEDIVAISGKRKVNLFGHSHGGPTVRYVAAVRPDLVASVTSIGAPHRGSALADFLRKIPEGS
;
A
#
# COMPACT_ATOMS: atom_id res chain seq x y z
N MET A 1 23.31 74.49 -20.45
CA MET A 1 22.88 73.64 -21.60
C MET A 1 24.10 72.95 -22.20
N LYS A 2 24.32 71.66 -21.91
CA LYS A 2 25.19 70.73 -22.68
C LYS A 2 24.76 69.30 -22.35
N LYS A 3 24.67 68.49 -23.40
CA LYS A 3 23.91 67.23 -23.51
C LYS A 3 24.60 66.05 -22.81
N THR A 4 23.77 65.20 -22.21
CA THR A 4 24.05 63.89 -21.64
C THR A 4 24.68 62.95 -22.67
N ARG A 5 25.75 62.22 -22.31
CA ARG A 5 26.23 61.03 -23.06
C ARG A 5 25.94 59.80 -22.23
N PHE A 6 25.12 58.91 -22.80
CA PHE A 6 24.88 57.56 -22.33
C PHE A 6 26.18 56.75 -22.32
N SER A 7 26.42 56.01 -21.25
CA SER A 7 27.33 54.85 -21.26
C SER A 7 26.52 53.61 -20.92
N LEU A 8 26.19 52.87 -21.98
CA LEU A 8 25.76 51.48 -21.95
C LEU A 8 26.82 50.65 -21.21
N ALA A 9 26.54 50.18 -20.00
CA ALA A 9 27.40 49.18 -19.37
C ALA A 9 26.71 48.24 -18.36
N ALA A 10 25.41 48.39 -18.07
CA ALA A 10 24.77 47.62 -17.00
C ALA A 10 23.48 46.88 -17.41
N ALA A 11 23.16 46.80 -18.71
CA ALA A 11 21.96 46.10 -19.19
C ALA A 11 22.25 44.73 -19.85
N GLY A 12 23.52 44.37 -20.02
CA GLY A 12 23.91 43.17 -20.79
C GLY A 12 24.03 41.86 -20.00
N LEU A 13 24.10 41.91 -18.67
CA LEU A 13 24.42 40.71 -17.86
C LEU A 13 23.22 40.10 -17.11
N VAL A 14 22.02 40.65 -17.27
CA VAL A 14 20.80 40.10 -16.62
C VAL A 14 19.90 39.34 -17.60
N VAL A 15 20.14 39.44 -18.92
CA VAL A 15 19.26 38.83 -19.94
C VAL A 15 19.67 37.38 -20.30
N ALA A 16 20.85 36.91 -19.90
CA ALA A 16 21.34 35.57 -20.30
C ALA A 16 20.97 34.41 -19.34
N MET A 17 20.36 34.66 -18.17
CA MET A 17 19.98 33.59 -17.23
C MET A 17 18.48 33.22 -17.29
N GLY A 18 17.69 33.84 -18.17
CA GLY A 18 16.24 33.63 -18.23
C GLY A 18 15.73 32.53 -19.16
N LEU A 19 16.61 31.87 -19.93
CA LEU A 19 16.18 30.93 -21.01
C LEU A 19 16.50 29.45 -20.77
N ALA A 20 17.02 29.09 -19.59
CA ALA A 20 16.97 27.70 -19.15
C ALA A 20 15.57 27.41 -18.62
N GLY A 21 14.60 27.20 -19.52
CA GLY A 21 13.29 26.71 -19.17
C GLY A 21 13.45 25.46 -18.32
N GLN A 22 13.13 25.55 -17.03
CA GLN A 22 12.94 24.35 -16.22
C GLN A 22 11.88 23.53 -16.94
N ALA A 23 12.26 22.38 -17.48
CA ALA A 23 11.32 21.44 -18.04
C ALA A 23 10.36 21.05 -16.91
N GLN A 24 9.20 21.70 -16.90
CA GLN A 24 8.07 21.46 -16.01
C GLN A 24 7.42 20.12 -16.36
N ALA A 25 8.20 19.04 -16.30
CA ALA A 25 7.72 17.67 -16.52
C ALA A 25 6.73 17.21 -15.43
N SER A 26 6.59 17.98 -14.35
CA SER A 26 5.69 17.73 -13.23
C SER A 26 4.25 18.22 -13.45
N TRP A 27 3.97 19.05 -14.46
CA TRP A 27 2.63 19.62 -14.67
C TRP A 27 1.67 18.65 -15.40
N PHE A 28 2.22 17.61 -16.03
CA PHE A 28 1.46 16.59 -16.76
C PHE A 28 1.50 15.19 -16.12
N SER A 29 1.92 15.05 -14.86
CA SER A 29 1.68 13.79 -14.14
C SER A 29 0.19 13.69 -13.80
N SER A 30 -0.64 13.43 -14.81
CA SER A 30 -2.04 13.07 -14.64
C SER A 30 -2.09 11.86 -13.71
N SER A 31 -2.72 12.00 -12.54
CA SER A 31 -3.05 10.85 -11.72
C SER A 31 -3.94 9.95 -12.55
N SER A 32 -3.44 8.77 -12.89
CA SER A 32 -4.24 7.75 -13.56
C SER A 32 -5.32 7.30 -12.59
N ASN A 33 -6.48 6.86 -13.10
CA ASN A 33 -7.48 6.13 -12.30
C ASN A 33 -7.34 4.61 -12.50
N TYR A 34 -6.20 4.15 -13.00
CA TYR A 34 -5.99 2.76 -13.38
C TYR A 34 -6.24 1.76 -12.24
N THR A 35 -5.90 2.12 -10.99
CA THR A 35 -6.10 1.27 -9.81
C THR A 35 -7.32 1.68 -8.99
N LYS A 36 -8.11 2.66 -9.46
CA LYS A 36 -9.30 3.14 -8.76
C LYS A 36 -10.42 2.10 -8.78
N THR A 37 -10.54 1.37 -7.68
CA THR A 37 -11.58 0.35 -7.47
C THR A 37 -12.82 0.94 -6.82
N GLN A 38 -13.97 0.27 -6.99
CA GLN A 38 -15.23 0.67 -6.35
C GLN A 38 -15.17 0.54 -4.81
N TYR A 39 -14.46 -0.48 -4.33
CA TYR A 39 -14.33 -0.85 -2.92
C TYR A 39 -12.86 -0.76 -2.48
N PRO A 40 -12.55 -0.34 -1.24
CA PRO A 40 -11.18 -0.15 -0.80
C PRO A 40 -10.38 -1.47 -0.86
N ILE A 41 -9.09 -1.36 -1.11
CA ILE A 41 -8.13 -2.46 -1.03
C ILE A 41 -7.64 -2.56 0.42
N VAL A 42 -7.70 -3.76 0.99
CA VAL A 42 -7.24 -4.04 2.36
C VAL A 42 -6.12 -5.07 2.29
N LEU A 43 -4.95 -4.71 2.80
CA LEU A 43 -3.74 -5.51 2.73
C LEU A 43 -3.46 -6.19 4.09
N SER A 44 -3.54 -7.52 4.12
CA SER A 44 -3.30 -8.36 5.29
C SER A 44 -1.98 -9.12 5.16
N HIS A 45 -1.04 -8.83 6.07
CA HIS A 45 0.30 -9.43 6.07
C HIS A 45 0.27 -10.92 6.47
N GLY A 46 1.39 -11.60 6.26
CA GLY A 46 1.61 -13.00 6.62
C GLY A 46 2.11 -13.22 8.05
N MET A 47 2.60 -14.44 8.31
CA MET A 47 3.25 -14.82 9.55
C MET A 47 4.52 -14.00 9.74
N LEU A 48 4.80 -13.56 10.97
CA LEU A 48 5.88 -12.62 11.30
C LEU A 48 5.81 -11.29 10.52
N GLY A 49 4.66 -10.92 9.97
CA GLY A 49 4.52 -9.63 9.29
C GLY A 49 4.52 -8.46 10.27
N TRP A 50 5.17 -7.38 9.85
CA TRP A 50 5.29 -6.11 10.56
C TRP A 50 4.59 -5.00 9.76
N ASP A 51 4.45 -3.82 10.35
CA ASP A 51 4.02 -2.60 9.67
C ASP A 51 5.21 -1.95 8.95
N SER A 52 6.24 -1.54 9.71
CA SER A 52 7.50 -1.01 9.20
C SER A 52 8.65 -1.42 10.11
N MET A 53 9.72 -1.99 9.53
CA MET A 53 10.92 -2.36 10.27
C MET A 53 12.12 -1.63 9.67
N LEU A 54 12.77 -0.77 10.45
CA LEU A 54 13.90 0.07 10.02
C LEU A 54 13.61 0.93 8.77
N GLY A 55 12.35 1.38 8.62
CA GLY A 55 11.90 2.17 7.48
C GLY A 55 11.51 1.35 6.23
N ILE A 56 11.47 0.02 6.35
CA ILE A 56 11.02 -0.88 5.29
C ILE A 56 9.63 -1.42 5.64
N ASP A 57 8.64 -0.95 4.89
CA ASP A 57 7.27 -1.43 4.98
C ASP A 57 7.17 -2.87 4.47
N TYR A 58 6.31 -3.69 5.10
CA TYR A 58 6.03 -5.05 4.64
C TYR A 58 5.56 -5.10 3.18
N TRP A 59 4.67 -4.18 2.83
CA TRP A 59 4.18 -3.98 1.47
C TRP A 59 5.04 -2.94 0.75
N TYR A 60 6.32 -3.23 0.58
CA TYR A 60 7.30 -2.24 0.09
C TYR A 60 6.89 -1.61 -1.26
N GLY A 61 6.57 -0.31 -1.25
CA GLY A 61 6.17 0.48 -2.43
C GLY A 61 4.79 0.18 -3.00
N ILE A 62 4.11 -0.89 -2.56
CA ILE A 62 2.84 -1.35 -3.12
C ILE A 62 1.69 -0.38 -2.79
N PRO A 63 1.45 0.01 -1.52
CA PRO A 63 0.40 0.98 -1.18
C PRO A 63 0.60 2.31 -1.90
N GLN A 64 1.85 2.77 -2.02
CA GLN A 64 2.18 4.03 -2.69
C GLN A 64 1.87 3.94 -4.18
N ALA A 65 2.29 2.87 -4.86
CA ALA A 65 1.98 2.66 -6.28
C ALA A 65 0.47 2.54 -6.54
N LEU A 66 -0.25 1.77 -5.72
CA LEU A 66 -1.70 1.64 -5.83
C LEU A 66 -2.42 2.97 -5.59
N ARG A 67 -2.05 3.72 -4.54
CA ARG A 67 -2.66 5.02 -4.23
C ARG A 67 -2.37 6.07 -5.31
N LYS A 68 -1.18 6.04 -5.92
CA LYS A 68 -0.77 6.96 -6.99
C LYS A 68 -1.75 6.95 -8.18
N ASP A 69 -2.30 5.78 -8.49
CA ASP A 69 -3.24 5.59 -9.61
C ASP A 69 -4.72 5.44 -9.16
N GLY A 70 -5.05 5.96 -7.98
CA GLY A 70 -6.42 6.22 -7.54
C GLY A 70 -7.05 5.20 -6.59
N ALA A 71 -6.33 4.16 -6.16
CA ALA A 71 -6.85 3.22 -5.17
C ALA A 71 -6.94 3.81 -3.75
N THR A 72 -8.02 3.50 -3.03
CA THR A 72 -8.05 3.62 -1.57
C THR A 72 -7.47 2.35 -0.97
N VAL A 73 -6.36 2.47 -0.23
CA VAL A 73 -5.63 1.32 0.33
C VAL A 73 -5.52 1.45 1.84
N TYR A 74 -5.92 0.40 2.55
CA TYR A 74 -5.73 0.22 3.99
C TYR A 74 -4.74 -0.92 4.22
N ILE A 75 -3.82 -0.72 5.16
CA ILE A 75 -2.89 -1.75 5.62
C ILE A 75 -3.36 -2.14 7.01
N THR A 76 -3.67 -3.42 7.20
CA THR A 76 -4.14 -3.95 8.49
C THR A 76 -3.00 -4.63 9.22
N GLN A 77 -3.12 -4.68 10.54
CA GLN A 77 -2.15 -5.35 11.40
C GLN A 77 -2.85 -6.38 12.27
N VAL A 78 -2.33 -7.60 12.29
CA VAL A 78 -2.85 -8.72 13.08
C VAL A 78 -1.69 -9.40 13.80
N SER A 79 -1.98 -10.26 14.77
CA SER A 79 -0.97 -11.03 15.52
C SER A 79 0.07 -11.67 14.60
N GLN A 80 1.36 -11.48 14.90
CA GLN A 80 2.47 -12.02 14.09
C GLN A 80 2.44 -13.56 14.03
N LEU A 81 2.12 -14.20 15.16
CA LEU A 81 2.03 -15.64 15.35
C LEU A 81 0.74 -15.96 16.10
N ASP A 82 -0.22 -16.57 15.41
CA ASP A 82 -1.46 -17.08 15.99
C ASP A 82 -2.16 -18.01 14.95
N THR A 83 -3.30 -18.59 15.29
CA THR A 83 -4.17 -19.32 14.38
C THR A 83 -4.76 -18.42 13.29
N SER A 84 -5.24 -19.02 12.20
CA SER A 84 -5.85 -18.25 11.09
C SER A 84 -7.17 -17.63 11.52
N GLU A 85 -7.89 -18.29 12.42
CA GLU A 85 -9.17 -17.91 13.00
C GLU A 85 -9.00 -16.70 13.92
N ALA A 86 -8.05 -16.74 14.87
CA ALA A 86 -7.79 -15.62 15.77
C ALA A 86 -7.33 -14.36 15.01
N ARG A 87 -6.42 -14.53 14.03
CA ARG A 87 -6.04 -13.43 13.13
C ARG A 87 -7.22 -12.95 12.28
N GLY A 88 -8.11 -13.88 11.90
CA GLY A 88 -9.30 -13.61 11.11
C GLY A 88 -10.28 -12.70 11.85
N GLU A 89 -10.49 -12.92 13.14
CA GLU A 89 -11.29 -12.05 14.01
C GLU A 89 -10.69 -10.65 14.15
N GLN A 90 -9.38 -10.55 14.38
CA GLN A 90 -8.68 -9.26 14.42
C GLN A 90 -8.76 -8.49 13.10
N LEU A 91 -8.70 -9.21 11.97
CA LEU A 91 -8.88 -8.62 10.66
C LEU A 91 -10.33 -8.19 10.44
N LEU A 92 -11.30 -8.97 10.92
CA LEU A 92 -12.72 -8.67 10.78
C LEU A 92 -13.07 -7.35 11.47
N GLU A 93 -12.62 -7.13 12.70
CA GLU A 93 -12.82 -5.87 13.43
C GLU A 93 -12.33 -4.66 12.61
N GLN A 94 -11.11 -4.75 12.06
CA GLN A 94 -10.57 -3.70 11.19
C GLN A 94 -11.34 -3.53 9.88
N VAL A 95 -11.87 -4.61 9.30
CA VAL A 95 -12.70 -4.53 8.09
C VAL A 95 -14.02 -3.83 8.37
N GLU A 96 -14.64 -4.07 9.53
CA GLU A 96 -15.84 -3.37 9.97
C GLU A 96 -15.58 -1.87 10.14
N ASP A 97 -14.47 -1.52 10.80
CA ASP A 97 -14.03 -0.13 10.92
C ASP A 97 -13.80 0.52 9.54
N ILE A 98 -13.10 -0.16 8.64
CA ILE A 98 -12.83 0.33 7.28
C ILE A 98 -14.13 0.57 6.51
N VAL A 99 -15.09 -0.35 6.59
CA VAL A 99 -16.41 -0.21 5.97
C VAL A 99 -17.14 1.01 6.55
N ALA A 100 -17.10 1.19 7.87
CA ALA A 100 -17.73 2.32 8.55
C ALA A 100 -17.11 3.67 8.15
N ILE A 101 -15.78 3.80 8.20
CA ILE A 101 -15.10 5.09 7.93
C ILE A 101 -15.02 5.43 6.44
N SER A 102 -14.98 4.44 5.56
CA SER A 102 -14.92 4.67 4.11
C SER A 102 -16.29 4.95 3.48
N GLY A 103 -17.38 4.62 4.18
CA GLY A 103 -18.74 4.64 3.65
C GLY A 103 -18.98 3.60 2.55
N LYS A 104 -18.10 2.61 2.39
CA LYS A 104 -18.21 1.56 1.38
C LYS A 104 -18.71 0.29 2.02
N ARG A 105 -19.76 -0.30 1.43
CA ARG A 105 -20.39 -1.53 1.95
C ARG A 105 -19.50 -2.78 1.93
N LYS A 106 -18.41 -2.76 1.17
CA LYS A 106 -17.52 -3.91 0.98
C LYS A 106 -16.08 -3.48 0.82
N VAL A 107 -15.16 -4.44 0.96
CA VAL A 107 -13.72 -4.31 0.71
C VAL A 107 -13.19 -5.39 -0.23
N ASN A 108 -12.05 -5.11 -0.87
CA ASN A 108 -11.25 -6.09 -1.62
C ASN A 108 -10.09 -6.55 -0.73
N LEU A 109 -10.10 -7.82 -0.30
CA LEU A 109 -9.11 -8.36 0.61
C LEU A 109 -7.92 -8.95 -0.16
N PHE A 110 -6.71 -8.57 0.22
CA PHE A 110 -5.46 -9.13 -0.28
C PHE A 110 -4.66 -9.70 0.88
N GLY A 111 -4.42 -11.02 0.85
CA GLY A 111 -3.69 -11.73 1.89
C GLY A 111 -2.41 -12.38 1.36
N HIS A 112 -1.25 -11.96 1.87
CA HIS A 112 0.03 -12.59 1.53
C HIS A 112 0.41 -13.68 2.53
N SER A 113 0.89 -14.84 2.07
CA SER A 113 1.29 -15.96 2.93
C SER A 113 0.16 -16.36 3.91
N HIS A 114 0.38 -16.29 5.22
CA HIS A 114 -0.66 -16.52 6.25
C HIS A 114 -1.82 -15.52 6.21
N GLY A 115 -1.62 -14.35 5.60
CA GLY A 115 -2.70 -13.41 5.30
C GLY A 115 -3.76 -14.03 4.38
N GLY A 116 -3.40 -15.02 3.54
CA GLY A 116 -4.32 -15.72 2.66
C GLY A 116 -5.44 -16.50 3.40
N PRO A 117 -5.10 -17.45 4.29
CA PRO A 117 -6.08 -18.07 5.19
C PRO A 117 -6.83 -17.06 6.06
N THR A 118 -6.15 -16.01 6.54
CA THR A 118 -6.76 -14.95 7.36
C THR A 118 -7.89 -14.22 6.60
N VAL A 119 -7.67 -13.78 5.35
CA VAL A 119 -8.71 -13.11 4.56
C VAL A 119 -9.84 -14.07 4.13
N ARG A 120 -9.54 -15.36 3.97
CA ARG A 120 -10.55 -16.39 3.71
C ARG A 120 -11.49 -16.59 4.90
N TYR A 121 -10.98 -16.47 6.13
CA TYR A 121 -11.81 -16.51 7.32
C TYR A 121 -12.87 -15.40 7.28
N VAL A 122 -12.44 -14.14 7.11
CA VAL A 122 -13.34 -12.97 7.03
C VAL A 122 -14.38 -13.14 5.93
N ALA A 123 -13.97 -13.59 4.74
CA ALA A 123 -14.89 -13.83 3.63
C ALA A 123 -15.89 -14.97 3.88
N ALA A 124 -15.55 -15.94 4.72
CA ALA A 124 -16.45 -17.03 5.10
C ALA A 124 -17.47 -16.59 6.15
N VAL A 125 -17.05 -15.82 7.16
CA VAL A 125 -17.92 -15.41 8.29
C VAL A 125 -18.76 -14.17 7.97
N ARG A 126 -18.23 -13.24 7.16
CA ARG A 126 -18.88 -11.99 6.75
C ARG A 126 -18.77 -11.75 5.24
N PRO A 127 -19.33 -12.66 4.40
CA PRO A 127 -19.32 -12.51 2.95
C PRO A 127 -20.05 -11.23 2.47
N ASP A 128 -20.93 -10.68 3.29
CA ASP A 128 -21.62 -9.41 3.06
C ASP A 128 -20.68 -8.20 3.01
N LEU A 129 -19.54 -8.25 3.68
CA LEU A 129 -18.51 -7.19 3.72
C LEU A 129 -17.41 -7.38 2.67
N VAL A 130 -17.38 -8.51 1.96
CA VAL A 130 -16.27 -8.84 1.05
C VAL A 130 -16.71 -8.79 -0.40
N ALA A 131 -15.98 -8.04 -1.23
CA ALA A 131 -16.17 -7.97 -2.67
C ALA A 131 -15.28 -8.98 -3.41
N SER A 132 -14.04 -9.14 -2.96
CA SER A 132 -13.09 -10.10 -3.52
C SER A 132 -12.07 -10.57 -2.48
N VAL A 133 -11.48 -11.73 -2.74
CA VAL A 133 -10.36 -12.29 -1.98
C VAL A 133 -9.24 -12.63 -2.96
N THR A 134 -8.07 -12.04 -2.75
CA THR A 134 -6.85 -12.36 -3.48
C THR A 134 -5.81 -12.89 -2.51
N SER A 135 -5.32 -14.11 -2.75
CA SER A 135 -4.24 -14.70 -1.97
C SER A 135 -2.93 -14.68 -2.74
N ILE A 136 -1.86 -14.20 -2.13
CA ILE A 136 -0.52 -14.06 -2.74
C ILE A 136 0.43 -15.00 -2.00
N GLY A 137 0.94 -16.05 -2.66
CA GLY A 137 1.89 -16.98 -2.05
C GLY A 137 1.37 -17.68 -0.76
N ALA A 138 0.06 -17.87 -0.65
CA ALA A 138 -0.57 -18.39 0.56
C ALA A 138 -0.52 -19.94 0.64
N PRO A 139 -0.11 -20.53 1.77
CA PRO A 139 -0.01 -21.98 1.94
C PRO A 139 -1.38 -22.62 2.24
N HIS A 140 -2.35 -22.49 1.32
CA HIS A 140 -3.72 -23.01 1.50
C HIS A 140 -3.80 -24.52 1.75
N ARG A 141 -2.75 -25.26 1.37
CA ARG A 141 -2.62 -26.72 1.58
C ARG A 141 -1.43 -27.07 2.48
N GLY A 142 -0.99 -26.14 3.32
CA GLY A 142 0.21 -26.29 4.13
C GLY A 142 1.50 -25.88 3.41
N SER A 143 2.63 -26.07 4.10
CA SER A 143 3.97 -25.73 3.64
C SER A 143 4.94 -26.84 4.04
N ALA A 144 5.69 -27.37 3.07
CA ALA A 144 6.70 -28.40 3.32
C ALA A 144 7.77 -27.93 4.33
N LEU A 145 8.08 -26.63 4.37
CA LEU A 145 8.96 -26.07 5.38
C LEU A 145 8.36 -26.17 6.79
N ALA A 146 7.06 -25.88 6.94
CA ALA A 146 6.39 -26.04 8.23
C ALA A 146 6.36 -27.51 8.67
N ASP A 147 6.13 -28.43 7.74
CA ASP A 147 6.17 -29.87 8.03
C ASP A 147 7.57 -30.36 8.37
N PHE A 148 8.61 -29.76 7.78
CA PHE A 148 10.00 -30.02 8.16
C PHE A 148 10.29 -29.51 9.58
N LEU A 149 9.90 -28.29 9.92
CA LEU A 149 10.11 -27.70 11.25
C LEU A 149 9.43 -28.51 12.36
N ARG A 150 8.27 -29.11 12.10
CA ARG A 150 7.59 -30.03 13.03
C ARG A 150 8.39 -31.29 13.40
N LYS A 151 9.41 -31.64 12.62
CA LYS A 151 10.29 -32.79 12.91
C LYS A 151 11.37 -32.45 13.93
N ILE A 152 11.57 -31.16 14.24
CA ILE A 152 12.53 -30.72 15.25
C ILE A 152 11.95 -31.03 16.65
N PRO A 153 12.65 -31.78 17.51
CA PRO A 153 12.18 -32.10 18.86
C PRO A 153 11.96 -30.85 19.72
N GLU A 154 11.00 -30.91 20.64
CA GLU A 154 10.80 -29.85 21.64
C GLU A 154 12.09 -29.63 22.47
N GLY A 155 12.54 -28.38 22.56
CA GLY A 155 13.74 -27.99 23.32
C GLY A 155 15.07 -28.05 22.56
N SER A 156 15.05 -28.19 21.23
CA SER A 156 16.24 -28.12 20.36
C SER A 156 16.75 -26.71 20.13
#